data_AF-A0A350BX22-F1
#
_entry.id   AF-A0A350BX22-F1
#
_cell.length_a   1.000
_cell.length_b   1.000
_cell.length_c   1.000
_cell.angle_alpha   90.00
_cell.angle_beta   90.00
_cell.angle_gamma   90.00
#
_symmetry.space_group_name_H-M   'P 1'
#
loop_
_entity.id
_entity.type
_entity.pdbx_description
1 polymer ?
#
loop_
_entity_poly.entity_id
_entity_poly.type
_entity_poly.pdbx_seq_one_letter_code
_entity_poly.pdbx_strand_id
1 'polypeptide(L)'
;MMPDITGADLLEMLKESHPYIGRILITGSSDINIVIEAINRCEVFRFLTKPWVKDDLVETIESCCQENEDKQKENLVSAKLVETNQQLEFMLRQKLIS
;
A
#
# COMPACT_ATOMS: atom_id res chain seq x y z
N MET A 1 4.47 -24.85 -1.78
CA MET A 1 3.30 -23.95 -1.62
C MET A 1 2.81 -24.08 -0.20
N MET A 2 2.25 -23.02 0.39
CA MET A 2 1.61 -23.12 1.71
C MET A 2 0.33 -23.96 1.57
N PRO A 3 -0.04 -24.77 2.59
CA PRO A 3 -1.08 -25.78 2.45
C PRO A 3 -2.52 -25.25 2.46
N ASP A 4 -2.79 -24.11 3.10
CA ASP A 4 -4.18 -23.65 3.33
C ASP A 4 -4.55 -22.36 2.59
N ILE A 5 -3.60 -21.47 2.35
CA ILE A 5 -3.80 -20.20 1.64
C ILE A 5 -2.67 -19.95 0.64
N THR A 6 -2.96 -19.30 -0.47
CA THR A 6 -1.92 -18.87 -1.40
C THR A 6 -1.26 -17.58 -0.92
N GLY A 7 -0.07 -17.28 -1.45
CA GLY A 7 0.59 -16.00 -1.17
C GLY A 7 -0.24 -14.79 -1.64
N ALA A 8 -1.08 -14.97 -2.68
CA ALA A 8 -1.99 -13.92 -3.13
C ALA A 8 -3.13 -13.70 -2.12
N ASP A 9 -3.74 -14.76 -1.59
CA ASP A 9 -4.81 -14.65 -0.58
C ASP A 9 -4.32 -13.91 0.68
N LEU A 10 -3.08 -14.20 1.12
CA LEU A 10 -2.46 -13.48 2.23
C LEU A 10 -2.32 -11.97 1.93
N LEU A 11 -1.88 -11.62 0.72
CA LEU A 11 -1.70 -10.21 0.33
C LEU A 11 -3.04 -9.48 0.18
N GLU A 12 -4.09 -10.18 -0.26
CA GLU A 12 -5.46 -9.66 -0.30
C GLU A 12 -5.99 -9.36 1.10
N MET A 13 -5.80 -10.28 2.06
CA MET A 13 -6.16 -10.05 3.47
C MET A 13 -5.37 -8.88 4.10
N LEU A 14 -4.09 -8.74 3.74
CA LEU A 14 -3.25 -7.62 4.21
C LEU A 14 -3.69 -6.29 3.60
N LYS A 15 -4.14 -6.27 2.34
CA LYS A 15 -4.68 -5.07 1.71
C LYS A 15 -5.89 -4.53 2.48
N GLU A 16 -6.81 -5.41 2.91
CA GLU A 16 -8.01 -5.00 3.64
C GLU A 16 -7.71 -4.55 5.07
N SER A 17 -6.87 -5.31 5.78
CA SER A 17 -6.58 -5.05 7.21
C SER A 17 -5.53 -3.95 7.44
N HIS A 18 -4.57 -3.81 6.52
CA HIS A 18 -3.41 -2.93 6.64
C HIS A 18 -3.07 -2.31 5.28
N PRO A 19 -3.88 -1.36 4.77
CA PRO A 19 -3.71 -0.81 3.42
C PRO A 19 -2.35 -0.15 3.20
N TYR A 20 -1.76 0.40 4.27
CA TYR A 20 -0.45 1.06 4.30
C TYR A 20 0.72 0.11 4.60
N ILE A 21 0.64 -1.15 4.23
CA ILE A 21 1.81 -2.05 4.27
C ILE A 21 2.30 -2.23 2.84
N GLY A 22 3.60 -2.02 2.63
CA GLY A 22 4.28 -2.35 1.39
C GLY A 22 4.23 -3.86 1.12
N ARG A 23 3.77 -4.25 -0.07
CA ARG A 23 3.57 -5.66 -0.44
C ARG A 23 4.51 -6.02 -1.59
N ILE A 24 5.44 -6.95 -1.36
CA ILE A 24 6.37 -7.46 -2.39
C ILE A 24 6.13 -8.95 -2.58
N LEU A 25 5.89 -9.39 -3.81
CA LEU A 25 5.67 -10.80 -4.13
C LEU A 25 6.95 -11.42 -4.69
N ILE A 26 7.40 -12.53 -4.11
CA ILE A 26 8.57 -13.26 -4.59
C ILE A 26 8.12 -14.61 -5.16
N THR A 27 8.38 -14.85 -6.45
CA THR A 27 8.01 -16.10 -7.13
C THR A 27 9.22 -16.82 -7.73
N GLY A 28 9.17 -18.15 -7.71
CA GLY A 28 10.10 -19.02 -8.45
C GLY A 28 9.41 -19.83 -9.56
N SER A 29 8.11 -19.59 -9.80
CA SER A 29 7.33 -20.26 -10.84
C SER A 29 7.24 -19.36 -12.07
N SER A 30 7.36 -19.95 -13.27
CA SER A 30 7.36 -19.25 -14.56
C SER A 30 5.97 -18.79 -15.03
N ASP A 31 4.93 -19.02 -14.22
CA ASP A 31 3.55 -18.74 -14.62
C ASP A 31 3.19 -17.26 -14.41
N ILE A 32 3.61 -16.44 -15.37
CA ILE A 32 3.40 -14.99 -15.41
C ILE A 32 1.92 -14.61 -15.26
N ASN A 33 1.00 -15.42 -15.76
CA ASN A 33 -0.43 -15.12 -15.68
C ASN A 33 -0.94 -15.09 -14.23
N ILE A 34 -0.50 -16.03 -13.40
CA ILE A 34 -0.84 -16.08 -11.97
C ILE A 34 -0.24 -14.87 -11.24
N VAL A 35 0.95 -14.45 -11.65
CA VAL A 35 1.62 -13.27 -11.08
C VAL A 35 0.86 -11.99 -11.42
N ILE A 36 0.45 -11.81 -12.68
CA ILE A 36 -0.33 -10.64 -13.11
C ILE A 36 -1.68 -10.58 -12.38
N GLU A 37 -2.36 -11.71 -12.23
CA GLU A 37 -3.61 -11.77 -11.47
C GLU A 37 -3.40 -11.36 -10.02
N ALA A 38 -2.36 -11.89 -9.36
CA ALA A 38 -2.02 -11.52 -7.99
C ALA A 38 -1.67 -10.03 -7.84
N ILE A 39 -0.97 -9.43 -8.82
CA ILE A 39 -0.65 -7.99 -8.83
C ILE A 39 -1.93 -7.16 -8.84
N ASN A 40 -2.84 -7.47 -9.77
CA ASN A 40 -4.07 -6.71 -9.95
C ASN A 40 -5.02 -6.85 -8.75
N ARG A 41 -5.07 -8.02 -8.13
CA ARG A 41 -5.94 -8.26 -6.96
C ARG A 41 -5.37 -7.62 -5.68
N CYS A 42 -4.06 -7.72 -5.48
CA CYS A 42 -3.45 -7.41 -4.18
C CYS A 42 -2.76 -6.04 -4.11
N GLU A 43 -2.70 -5.28 -5.21
CA GLU A 43 -1.97 -4.00 -5.29
C GLU A 43 -0.57 -4.12 -4.70
N VAL A 44 0.21 -5.05 -5.25
CA VAL A 44 1.60 -5.25 -4.83
C VAL A 44 2.47 -4.13 -5.41
N PHE A 45 3.45 -3.70 -4.62
CA PHE A 45 4.41 -2.67 -5.01
C PHE A 45 5.33 -3.15 -6.14
N ARG A 46 5.89 -4.36 -5.98
CA ARG A 46 6.77 -4.98 -6.98
C ARG A 46 6.73 -6.49 -6.86
N PHE A 47 6.98 -7.17 -7.97
CA PHE A 47 7.26 -8.60 -7.98
C PHE A 47 8.74 -8.86 -8.23
N LEU A 48 9.28 -9.90 -7.60
CA LEU A 48 10.66 -10.35 -7.77
C LEU A 48 10.70 -11.82 -8.15
N THR A 49 11.52 -12.16 -9.15
CA THR A 49 11.70 -13.53 -9.62
C THR A 49 12.98 -14.14 -9.05
N LYS A 50 12.92 -15.41 -8.65
CA LYS A 50 14.12 -16.19 -8.31
C LYS A 50 14.90 -16.59 -9.58
N PRO A 51 16.25 -16.58 -9.54
CA PRO A 51 17.11 -16.07 -8.48
C PRO A 51 17.22 -14.54 -8.53
N TRP A 52 17.02 -13.86 -7.39
CA TRP A 52 17.21 -12.40 -7.29
C TRP A 52 18.67 -12.04 -7.03
N VAL A 53 19.05 -10.83 -7.42
CA VAL A 53 20.30 -10.20 -6.97
C VAL A 53 20.04 -9.54 -5.62
N LYS A 54 20.98 -9.65 -4.68
CA LYS A 54 20.81 -9.13 -3.32
C LYS A 54 20.54 -7.62 -3.32
N ASP A 55 21.26 -6.87 -4.14
CA ASP A 55 21.14 -5.41 -4.21
C ASP A 55 19.77 -4.98 -4.76
N ASP A 56 19.24 -5.68 -5.76
CA ASP A 56 17.90 -5.44 -6.32
C ASP A 56 16.78 -5.68 -5.30
N LEU A 57 16.94 -6.71 -4.45
CA LEU A 57 16.01 -6.96 -3.35
C LEU A 57 16.06 -5.83 -2.31
N VAL A 58 17.26 -5.36 -1.94
CA VAL A 58 17.44 -4.28 -0.96
C VAL A 58 16.83 -2.99 -1.48
N GLU A 59 17.17 -2.60 -2.71
CA GLU A 59 16.63 -1.39 -3.36
C GLU A 59 15.10 -1.45 -3.47
N THR A 60 14.55 -2.63 -3.80
CA THR A 60 13.11 -2.83 -3.86
C THR A 60 12.45 -2.64 -2.50
N ILE A 61 13.05 -3.16 -1.42
CA ILE A 61 12.53 -3.01 -0.06
C ILE A 61 12.61 -1.54 0.39
N GLU A 62 13.75 -0.87 0.17
CA GLU A 62 13.93 0.54 0.53
C GLU A 62 12.93 1.44 -0.19
N SER A 63 12.76 1.24 -1.51
CA SER A 63 11.78 1.97 -2.31
C SER A 63 10.35 1.73 -1.83
N CYS A 64 10.03 0.48 -1.49
CA CYS A 64 8.71 0.10 -0.99
C CYS A 64 8.39 0.76 0.35
N CYS A 65 9.36 0.78 1.27
CA CYS A 65 9.22 1.47 2.55
C CYS A 65 9.02 2.98 2.36
N GLN A 66 9.84 3.61 1.52
CA GLN A 66 9.77 5.05 1.28
C GLN A 66 8.42 5.48 0.69
N GLU A 67 7.94 4.81 -0.36
CA GLU A 67 6.64 5.14 -0.98
C GLU A 67 5.49 4.96 0.02
N ASN A 68 5.60 3.95 0.88
CA ASN A 68 4.59 3.68 1.89
C ASN A 68 4.57 4.73 3.01
N GLU A 69 5.75 5.19 3.46
CA GLU A 69 5.85 6.32 4.39
C GLU A 69 5.25 7.60 3.80
N ASP A 70 5.51 7.87 2.52
CA ASP A 70 5.02 9.08 1.85
C ASP A 70 3.49 9.02 1.68
N LYS A 71 2.93 7.87 1.32
CA LYS A 71 1.47 7.65 1.32
C LYS A 71 0.85 7.85 2.69
N GLN A 72 1.51 7.40 3.78
CA GLN A 72 1.00 7.62 5.13
C GLN A 72 1.01 9.12 5.51
N LYS A 73 2.08 9.85 5.16
CA LYS A 73 2.18 11.30 5.38
C LYS A 73 1.13 12.06 4.58
N GLU A 74 0.95 11.73 3.31
CA GLU A 74 -0.07 12.35 2.44
C GLU A 74 -1.46 12.18 3.04
N ASN A 75 -1.82 10.96 3.45
CA ASN A 75 -3.12 10.70 4.07
C ASN A 75 -3.31 11.46 5.39
N LEU A 76 -2.26 11.58 6.21
CA LEU A 76 -2.31 12.37 7.45
C LEU A 76 -2.54 13.86 7.16
N VAL A 77 -1.81 14.41 6.20
CA VAL A 77 -1.93 15.82 5.80
C VAL A 77 -3.31 16.09 5.19
N SER A 78 -3.79 15.22 4.30
CA SER A 78 -5.13 15.32 3.71
C SER A 78 -6.23 15.25 4.77
N ALA A 79 -6.13 14.33 5.73
CA ALA A 79 -7.07 14.24 6.85
C ALA A 79 -7.08 15.53 7.68
N LYS A 80 -5.90 16.10 7.97
CA LYS A 80 -5.80 17.35 8.73
C LYS A 80 -6.36 18.56 7.99
N LEU A 81 -6.17 18.61 6.67
CA LEU A 81 -6.72 19.66 5.82
C LEU A 81 -8.24 19.64 5.81
N VAL A 82 -8.84 18.45 5.67
CA VAL A 82 -10.30 18.28 5.74
C VAL A 82 -10.85 18.72 7.09
N GLU A 83 -10.22 18.30 8.19
CA GLU A 83 -10.61 18.71 9.54
C GLU A 83 -10.55 20.24 9.70
N THR A 84 -9.46 20.87 9.25
CA THR A 84 -9.27 22.31 9.39
C THR A 84 -10.28 23.08 8.55
N ASN A 85 -10.56 22.63 7.32
CA ASN A 85 -11.59 23.24 6.47
C ASN A 85 -12.98 23.17 7.14
N GLN A 86 -13.35 22.04 7.73
CA GLN A 86 -14.60 21.90 8.49
C GLN A 86 -14.67 22.86 9.68
N GLN A 87 -13.56 23.02 10.42
CA GLN A 87 -13.48 23.97 11.54
C GLN A 87 -13.64 25.42 11.08
N LEU A 88 -13.00 25.80 9.97
CA LEU A 88 -13.11 27.14 9.39
C LEU A 88 -14.55 27.43 8.94
N GLU A 89 -15.20 26.50 8.26
CA GLU A 89 -16.60 26.63 7.86
C GLU A 89 -17.52 26.80 9.08
N PHE A 90 -17.27 26.06 10.16
CA PHE A 90 -18.02 26.18 11.39
C PHE A 90 -17.87 27.57 12.05
N MET A 91 -16.64 28.09 12.14
CA MET A 91 -16.38 29.43 12.70
C MET A 91 -17.01 30.55 11.85
N LEU A 92 -16.95 30.43 10.52
CA LEU A 92 -17.58 31.40 9.62
C LEU A 92 -19.10 31.45 9.82
N ARG A 93 -19.74 30.28 9.99
CA ARG A 93 -21.18 30.21 10.30
C ARG A 93 -21.51 30.87 11.63
N GLN A 94 -20.73 30.62 12.70
CA GLN A 94 -20.96 31.28 13.99
C GLN A 94 -20.87 32.81 13.91
N LYS A 95 -19.89 33.33 13.17
CA LYS A 95 -19.72 34.79 12.99
C LYS A 95 -20.84 35.47 12.20
N LEU A 96 -21.55 34.73 11.34
CA LEU A 96 -22.67 35.27 10.56
C LEU A 96 -23.99 35.34 11.35
N ILE A 97 -24.05 34.68 12.52
CA ILE A 97 -25.23 34.61 13.39
C ILE A 97 -25.10 35.60 14.58
N SER A 98 -23.91 36.16 14.78
CA SER A 98 -23.62 37.25 15.74
C SER A 98 -23.68 38.61 15.06
#